data_AF-A0A8J2T510-F1
#
_entry.id   AF-A0A8J2T510-F1
#
_cell.length_a   1.000
_cell.length_b   1.000
_cell.length_c   1.000
_cell.angle_alpha   90.00
_cell.angle_beta   90.00
_cell.angle_gamma   90.00
#
_symmetry.space_group_name_H-M   'P 1'
#
loop_
_entity.id
_entity.type
_entity.pdbx_description
1 polymer ?
#
loop_
_entity_poly.entity_id
_entity_poly.type
_entity_poly.pdbx_seq_one_letter_code
_entity_poly.pdbx_strand_id
1 'polypeptide(L)'
;MTRQNFLGLVVSQGRMQKTVKVRVETKVFNRRINKELFRRKDYLVHDEGEISREGDLVRIEATRPLSKRKFFAIAEIIKNKGQQFALYESQAKTQVAEEETGKTQEFLHRRATRSDSGDSVLLRDILVIQDALSKGRSSDELIEIKKRYGVQDFTPETVKQLLQLDVTKLESQLQNQRSHIDTVQERVQQFLEDEASANEFLKSHGVEDPMTLKRNIRKNIIRKHVLRDLQM
;
A
#
# COMPACT_ATOMS: atom_id res chain seq x y z
N MET A 1 5.45 -23.77 -46.35
CA MET A 1 5.91 -24.75 -45.36
C MET A 1 5.64 -24.21 -43.97
N THR A 2 5.24 -25.07 -43.03
CA THR A 2 5.05 -24.70 -41.63
C THR A 2 6.40 -24.54 -40.92
N ARG A 3 6.57 -23.47 -40.13
CA ARG A 3 7.78 -23.24 -39.33
C ARG A 3 7.66 -23.94 -37.98
N GLN A 4 8.74 -24.55 -37.50
CA GLN A 4 8.79 -25.10 -36.14
C GLN A 4 8.78 -23.93 -35.15
N ASN A 5 7.83 -23.94 -34.22
CA ASN A 5 7.68 -22.91 -33.20
C ASN A 5 7.90 -23.50 -31.81
N PHE A 6 8.50 -22.72 -30.91
CA PHE A 6 8.59 -23.04 -29.50
C PHE A 6 8.18 -21.86 -28.65
N LEU A 7 7.63 -22.16 -27.47
CA LEU A 7 7.44 -21.19 -26.41
C LEU A 7 8.64 -21.26 -25.46
N GLY A 8 9.24 -20.11 -25.15
CA GLY A 8 10.40 -20.07 -24.26
C GLY A 8 10.46 -18.80 -23.43
N LEU A 9 11.32 -18.84 -22.41
CA LEU A 9 11.61 -17.72 -21.53
C LEU A 9 13.01 -17.19 -21.84
N VAL A 10 13.15 -15.87 -21.96
CA VAL A 10 14.43 -15.21 -22.18
C VAL A 10 15.25 -15.25 -20.89
N VAL A 11 16.37 -15.96 -20.92
CA VAL A 11 17.24 -16.15 -19.74
C VAL A 11 18.34 -15.10 -19.66
N SER A 12 18.92 -14.72 -20.81
CA SER A 12 19.97 -13.71 -20.83
C SER A 12 19.87 -12.83 -22.07
N GLN A 13 19.97 -11.52 -21.88
CA GLN A 13 19.99 -10.50 -22.93
C GLN A 13 21.11 -9.48 -22.66
N GLY A 14 21.56 -8.74 -23.68
CA GLY A 14 22.61 -7.72 -23.55
C GLY A 14 24.05 -8.26 -23.53
N ARG A 15 24.25 -9.59 -23.45
CA ARG A 15 25.59 -10.21 -23.51
C ARG A 15 26.12 -10.41 -24.94
N MET A 16 25.23 -10.50 -25.92
CA MET A 16 25.56 -10.68 -27.34
C MET A 16 24.70 -9.72 -28.17
N GLN A 17 25.27 -9.11 -29.20
CA GLN A 17 24.55 -8.21 -30.09
C GLN A 17 23.48 -8.96 -30.90
N LYS A 18 22.27 -8.39 -30.98
CA LYS A 18 21.13 -8.94 -31.75
C LYS A 18 20.82 -10.42 -31.51
N THR A 19 21.19 -10.93 -30.33
CA THR A 19 21.13 -12.37 -29.99
C THR A 19 20.76 -12.55 -28.53
N VAL A 20 19.75 -13.37 -28.30
CA VAL A 20 19.18 -13.61 -26.97
C VAL A 20 19.22 -15.10 -26.67
N LYS A 21 19.47 -15.47 -25.41
CA LYS A 21 19.40 -16.86 -24.97
C LYS A 21 18.00 -17.15 -24.44
N VAL A 22 17.29 -18.06 -25.11
CA VAL A 22 15.92 -18.44 -24.77
C VAL A 22 15.90 -19.88 -24.29
N ARG A 23 15.33 -20.12 -23.11
CA ARG A 23 15.10 -21.45 -22.56
C ARG A 23 13.74 -21.96 -22.99
N VAL A 24 13.73 -23.08 -23.68
CA VAL A 24 12.52 -23.80 -24.06
C VAL A 24 12.35 -25.01 -23.16
N GLU A 25 11.12 -25.24 -22.72
CA GLU A 25 10.73 -26.43 -21.97
C GLU A 25 9.84 -27.31 -22.85
N THR A 26 10.17 -28.58 -22.98
CA THR A 26 9.37 -29.56 -23.74
C THR A 26 9.05 -30.75 -22.85
N LYS A 27 7.80 -31.20 -22.86
CA LYS A 27 7.39 -32.40 -22.12
C LYS A 27 7.91 -33.65 -22.83
N VAL A 28 8.58 -34.52 -22.08
CA VAL A 28 9.12 -35.80 -22.58
C VAL A 28 8.76 -36.88 -21.58
N PHE A 29 8.14 -37.96 -22.06
CA PHE A 29 7.83 -39.13 -21.25
C PHE A 29 9.08 -39.99 -21.04
N ASN A 30 9.49 -40.17 -19.78
CA ASN A 30 10.58 -41.07 -19.45
C ASN A 30 10.03 -42.46 -19.13
N ARG A 31 10.23 -43.41 -20.06
CA ARG A 31 9.72 -44.80 -19.95
C ARG A 31 10.24 -45.54 -18.71
N ARG A 32 11.48 -45.27 -18.28
CA ARG A 32 12.09 -45.95 -17.13
C ARG A 32 11.45 -45.53 -15.80
N ILE A 33 11.11 -44.25 -15.68
CA ILE A 33 10.51 -43.67 -14.47
C ILE A 33 8.97 -43.71 -14.56
N ASN A 34 8.42 -43.96 -15.76
CA ASN A 34 6.99 -43.92 -16.06
C ASN A 34 6.34 -42.58 -15.66
N LYS A 35 7.05 -41.46 -15.94
CA LYS A 35 6.62 -40.10 -15.60
C LYS A 35 6.93 -39.14 -16.75
N GLU A 36 6.00 -38.21 -17.00
CA GLU A 36 6.23 -37.08 -17.90
C GLU A 36 7.08 -36.01 -17.21
N LEU A 37 8.19 -35.64 -17.83
CA LEU A 37 9.18 -34.70 -17.28
C LEU A 37 9.39 -33.54 -18.26
N PHE A 38 9.74 -32.37 -17.74
CA PHE A 38 10.15 -31.24 -18.58
C PHE A 38 11.62 -31.34 -18.93
N ARG A 39 11.93 -31.44 -20.22
CA ARG A 39 13.29 -31.31 -20.76
C ARG A 39 13.52 -29.85 -21.13
N ARG A 40 14.51 -29.23 -20.51
CA ARG A 40 14.93 -27.85 -20.79
C ARG A 40 16.05 -27.83 -21.82
N LYS A 41 15.98 -26.91 -22.77
CA LYS A 41 17.06 -26.64 -23.73
C LYS A 41 17.15 -25.15 -24.01
N ASP A 42 18.36 -24.62 -23.91
CA ASP A 42 18.65 -23.21 -24.18
C ASP A 42 19.06 -23.06 -25.65
N TYR A 43 18.43 -22.12 -26.34
CA TYR A 43 18.68 -21.77 -27.74
C TYR A 43 19.26 -20.37 -27.86
N LEU A 44 20.15 -20.19 -28.82
CA LEU A 44 20.57 -18.86 -29.27
C LEU A 44 19.59 -18.40 -30.35
N VAL A 45 18.90 -17.30 -30.08
CA VAL A 45 17.78 -16.81 -30.87
C VAL A 45 18.10 -15.41 -31.39
N HIS A 46 17.69 -15.13 -32.63
CA HIS A 46 17.80 -13.80 -33.20
C HIS A 46 16.76 -12.86 -32.64
N ASP A 47 17.23 -11.71 -32.19
CA ASP A 47 16.39 -10.55 -31.95
C ASP A 47 17.00 -9.39 -32.74
N GLU A 48 16.35 -8.98 -33.83
CA GLU A 48 16.85 -7.87 -34.68
C GLU A 48 16.60 -6.51 -34.05
N GLY A 49 15.48 -6.36 -33.34
CA GLY A 49 15.06 -5.10 -32.73
C GLY A 49 15.53 -4.92 -31.29
N GLU A 50 16.24 -5.90 -30.73
CA GLU A 50 16.69 -5.91 -29.33
C GLU A 50 15.55 -5.61 -28.34
N ILE A 51 14.35 -6.09 -28.66
CA ILE A 51 13.11 -5.76 -27.97
C ILE A 51 12.98 -6.59 -26.70
N SER A 52 13.43 -7.84 -26.74
CA SER A 52 13.22 -8.77 -25.63
C SER A 52 14.19 -8.48 -24.49
N ARG A 53 13.76 -8.62 -23.24
CA ARG A 53 14.62 -8.54 -22.04
C ARG A 53 14.56 -9.81 -21.22
N GLU A 54 15.49 -9.93 -20.27
CA GLU A 54 15.54 -11.05 -19.34
C GLU A 54 14.23 -11.20 -18.56
N GLY A 55 13.62 -12.38 -18.62
CA GLY A 55 12.33 -12.68 -17.98
C GLY A 55 11.11 -12.63 -18.91
N ASP A 56 11.26 -12.20 -20.17
CA ASP A 56 10.15 -12.21 -21.14
C ASP A 56 9.80 -13.61 -21.63
N LEU A 57 8.50 -13.84 -21.86
CA LEU A 57 8.00 -15.05 -22.51
C LEU A 57 7.83 -14.80 -24.00
N VAL A 58 8.54 -15.56 -24.82
CA VAL A 58 8.64 -15.34 -26.26
C VAL A 58 8.26 -16.59 -27.05
N ARG A 59 7.63 -16.38 -28.21
CA ARG A 59 7.47 -17.40 -29.25
C ARG A 59 8.64 -17.30 -30.21
N ILE A 60 9.39 -18.38 -30.35
CA ILE A 60 10.51 -18.48 -31.27
C ILE A 60 10.12 -19.34 -32.47
N GLU A 61 10.55 -18.94 -33.65
CA GLU A 61 10.31 -19.68 -34.91
C GLU A 61 11.63 -20.10 -35.55
N ALA A 62 11.61 -21.25 -36.23
CA ALA A 62 12.74 -21.72 -37.01
C ALA A 62 12.97 -20.84 -38.24
N THR A 63 14.25 -20.57 -38.52
CA THR A 63 14.72 -19.72 -39.61
C THR A 63 15.87 -20.42 -40.35
N ARG A 64 16.36 -19.80 -41.43
CA ARG A 64 17.63 -20.21 -42.04
C ARG A 64 18.76 -20.14 -40.99
N PRO A 65 19.84 -20.93 -41.13
CA PRO A 65 21.02 -20.77 -40.27
C PRO A 65 21.54 -19.33 -40.38
N LEU A 66 21.47 -18.58 -39.27
CA LEU A 66 21.98 -17.21 -39.17
C LEU A 66 23.43 -17.19 -38.69
N SER A 67 23.83 -18.20 -37.93
CA SER A 67 25.20 -18.41 -37.44
C SER A 67 25.40 -19.90 -37.10
N LYS A 68 26.62 -20.28 -36.66
CA LYS A 68 27.02 -21.65 -36.34
C LYS A 68 26.05 -22.39 -35.40
N ARG A 69 25.40 -21.66 -34.48
CA ARG A 69 24.49 -22.22 -33.45
C ARG A 69 23.13 -21.54 -33.38
N LYS A 70 22.81 -20.67 -34.34
CA LYS A 70 21.64 -19.76 -34.31
C LYS A 70 20.73 -20.07 -35.49
N PHE A 71 19.62 -20.75 -35.20
CA PHE A 71 18.66 -21.25 -36.19
C PHE A 71 17.23 -20.79 -35.91
N PHE A 72 17.03 -20.00 -34.85
CA PHE A 72 15.71 -19.51 -34.42
C PHE A 72 15.72 -17.98 -34.36
N ALA A 73 14.56 -17.37 -34.61
CA ALA A 73 14.30 -15.95 -34.40
C ALA A 73 13.10 -15.76 -33.47
N ILE A 74 13.03 -14.62 -32.80
CA ILE A 74 11.87 -14.25 -32.00
C ILE A 74 10.76 -13.81 -32.96
N ALA A 75 9.64 -14.54 -32.93
CA ALA A 75 8.46 -14.20 -33.72
C ALA A 75 7.57 -13.21 -32.98
N GLU A 76 7.45 -13.37 -31.66
CA GLU A 76 6.47 -12.63 -30.85
C GLU A 76 6.85 -12.64 -29.36
N ILE A 77 6.61 -11.52 -28.67
CA ILE A 77 6.69 -11.44 -27.22
C ILE A 77 5.27 -11.67 -26.67
N ILE A 78 5.05 -12.82 -26.01
CA ILE A 78 3.75 -13.19 -25.47
C ILE A 78 3.49 -12.50 -24.14
N LYS A 79 4.50 -12.43 -23.26
CA LYS A 79 4.40 -11.75 -21.97
C LYS A 79 5.67 -10.94 -21.72
N ASN A 80 5.48 -9.65 -21.55
CA ASN A 80 6.53 -8.70 -21.25
C ASN A 80 6.63 -8.48 -19.74
N LYS A 81 7.66 -9.06 -19.12
CA LYS A 81 7.94 -8.91 -17.68
C LYS A 81 9.29 -8.24 -17.45
N GLY A 82 10.28 -8.58 -18.28
CA GLY A 82 11.65 -8.10 -18.17
C GLY A 82 11.79 -6.60 -18.42
N GLN A 83 11.02 -6.04 -19.37
CA GLN A 83 11.12 -4.60 -19.66
C GLN A 83 10.69 -3.72 -18.48
N GLN A 84 9.71 -4.18 -17.70
CA GLN A 84 9.16 -3.45 -16.56
C GLN A 84 10.21 -3.26 -15.45
N PHE A 85 11.07 -4.26 -15.22
CA PHE A 85 12.04 -4.23 -14.12
C PHE A 85 13.03 -3.07 -14.22
N ALA A 86 13.55 -2.76 -15.40
CA ALA A 86 14.49 -1.65 -15.55
C ALA A 86 13.83 -0.28 -15.31
N LEU A 87 12.56 -0.12 -15.71
CA LEU A 87 11.80 1.11 -15.45
C LEU A 87 11.58 1.28 -13.94
N TYR A 88 11.14 0.22 -13.26
CA TYR A 88 10.89 0.24 -11.82
C TYR A 88 12.16 0.49 -11.00
N GLU A 89 13.29 -0.09 -11.40
CA GLU A 89 14.57 0.17 -10.71
C GLU A 89 14.96 1.66 -10.79
N SER A 90 14.83 2.27 -11.97
CA SER A 90 15.11 3.70 -12.15
C SER A 90 14.17 4.57 -11.31
N GLN A 91 12.87 4.28 -11.35
CA GLN A 91 11.87 5.04 -10.60
C GLN A 91 12.08 4.91 -9.09
N ALA A 92 12.35 3.70 -8.60
CA ALA A 92 12.62 3.45 -7.19
C ALA A 92 13.86 4.22 -6.70
N LYS A 93 14.94 4.25 -7.48
CA LYS A 93 16.15 5.02 -7.13
C LYS A 93 15.86 6.51 -6.98
N THR A 94 15.11 7.08 -7.91
CA THR A 94 14.72 8.50 -7.85
C THR A 94 13.85 8.79 -6.63
N GLN A 95 12.82 7.98 -6.40
CA GLN A 95 11.89 8.16 -5.27
C GLN A 95 12.59 8.03 -3.93
N VAL A 96 13.46 7.03 -3.76
CA VAL A 96 14.22 6.83 -2.52
C VAL A 96 15.15 8.01 -2.27
N ALA A 97 15.83 8.51 -3.29
CA ALA A 97 16.70 9.67 -3.14
C ALA A 97 15.91 10.93 -2.70
N GLU A 98 14.76 11.19 -3.32
CA GLU A 98 13.87 12.30 -2.93
C GLU A 98 13.39 12.15 -1.48
N GLU A 99 12.95 10.95 -1.09
CA GLU A 99 12.49 10.66 0.28
C GLU A 99 13.62 10.84 1.32
N GLU A 100 14.83 10.35 1.02
CA GLU A 100 16.01 10.51 1.87
C GLU A 100 16.38 11.99 2.05
N THR A 101 16.32 12.77 0.97
CA THR A 101 16.57 14.23 1.06
C THR A 101 15.52 14.93 1.92
N GLY A 102 14.24 14.58 1.77
CA GLY A 102 13.16 15.12 2.59
C GLY A 102 13.33 14.80 4.07
N LYS A 103 13.61 13.53 4.41
CA LYS A 103 13.89 13.11 5.80
C LYS A 103 15.12 13.80 6.38
N THR A 104 16.15 14.01 5.57
CA THR A 104 17.36 14.71 6.01
C THR A 104 17.06 16.17 6.33
N GLN A 105 16.28 16.86 5.48
CA GLN A 105 15.85 18.23 5.74
C GLN A 105 14.98 18.32 6.99
N GLU A 106 14.03 17.41 7.17
CA GLU A 106 13.19 17.32 8.37
C GLU A 106 14.03 17.10 9.63
N PHE A 107 15.02 16.20 9.58
CA PHE A 107 15.93 15.96 10.69
C PHE A 107 16.75 17.20 11.05
N LEU A 108 17.30 17.91 10.06
CA LEU A 108 18.05 19.15 10.28
C LEU A 108 17.16 20.24 10.87
N HIS A 109 15.93 20.39 10.37
CA HIS A 109 14.94 21.30 10.92
C HIS A 109 14.62 20.97 12.38
N ARG A 110 14.29 19.70 12.69
CA ARG A 110 14.02 19.24 14.06
C ARG A 110 15.22 19.41 14.98
N ARG A 111 16.44 19.26 14.47
CA ARG A 111 17.67 19.49 15.22
C ARG A 111 17.86 20.97 15.55
N ALA A 112 17.64 21.86 14.58
CA ALA A 112 17.72 23.31 14.77
C ALA A 112 16.68 23.80 15.79
N THR A 113 15.43 23.36 15.68
CA THR A 113 14.38 23.74 16.65
C THR A 113 14.67 23.24 18.06
N ARG A 114 15.28 22.04 18.20
CA ARG A 114 15.72 21.51 19.50
C ARG A 114 16.94 22.24 20.06
N SER A 115 17.91 22.67 19.25
CA SER A 115 19.05 23.45 19.76
C SER A 115 18.63 24.81 20.29
N ASP A 116 17.62 25.42 19.67
CA ASP A 116 17.07 26.71 20.12
C ASP A 116 16.24 26.56 21.40
N SER A 117 15.60 25.40 21.58
CA SER A 117 14.78 25.07 22.74
C SER A 117 15.62 24.33 23.78
N GLY A 118 16.35 25.05 24.64
CA GLY A 118 17.10 24.47 25.75
C GLY A 118 16.25 23.53 26.64
N ASP A 119 16.88 22.53 27.27
CA ASP A 119 16.17 21.51 28.05
C ASP A 119 15.36 22.12 29.22
N SER A 120 14.12 21.64 29.38
CA SER A 120 13.22 21.79 30.56
C SER A 120 12.67 23.18 30.92
N VAL A 121 12.36 24.03 29.94
CA VAL A 121 11.70 25.34 30.22
C VAL A 121 10.19 25.24 30.49
N LEU A 122 9.52 24.20 29.99
CA LEU A 122 8.05 24.09 30.04
C LEU A 122 7.46 24.07 31.46
N LEU A 123 8.07 23.32 32.39
CA LEU A 123 7.58 23.26 33.78
C LEU A 123 7.74 24.61 34.50
N ARG A 124 8.83 25.33 34.20
CA ARG A 124 9.05 26.69 34.70
C ARG A 124 8.01 27.65 34.14
N ASP A 125 7.77 27.60 32.82
CA ASP A 125 6.80 28.46 32.14
C ASP A 125 5.38 28.24 32.69
N ILE A 126 4.98 27.00 32.97
CA ILE A 126 3.68 26.67 33.60
C ILE A 126 3.56 27.30 34.99
N LEU A 127 4.60 27.22 35.82
CA LEU A 127 4.57 27.82 37.15
C LEU A 127 4.41 29.34 37.09
N VAL A 128 5.08 29.99 36.13
CA VAL A 128 4.95 31.44 35.89
C VAL A 128 3.54 31.78 35.42
N ILE A 129 2.96 31.00 34.50
CA ILE A 129 1.57 31.18 34.04
C ILE A 129 0.59 31.02 35.20
N GLN A 130 0.76 30.00 36.04
CA GLN A 130 -0.10 29.75 37.20
C GLN A 130 0.00 30.88 38.23
N ASP A 131 1.21 31.37 38.52
CA ASP A 131 1.41 32.49 39.44
C ASP A 131 0.77 33.77 38.90
N ALA A 132 0.93 34.04 37.60
CA ALA A 132 0.32 35.19 36.93
C ALA A 132 -1.22 35.15 36.98
N LEU A 133 -1.82 33.97 36.79
CA LEU A 133 -3.27 33.80 36.88
C LEU A 133 -3.78 34.01 38.32
N SER A 134 -3.00 33.59 39.33
CA SER A 134 -3.38 33.72 40.75
C SER A 134 -3.18 35.11 41.34
N LYS A 135 -2.08 35.79 40.97
CA LYS A 135 -1.69 37.10 41.53
C LYS A 135 -2.02 38.28 40.61
N GLY A 136 -2.47 38.04 39.38
CA GLY A 136 -2.86 39.06 38.42
C GLY A 136 -1.71 39.95 37.92
N ARG A 137 -0.46 39.49 37.98
CA ARG A 137 0.72 40.27 37.56
C ARG A 137 1.08 39.98 36.11
N SER A 138 1.21 41.02 35.30
CA SER A 138 1.78 40.98 33.95
C SER A 138 3.30 41.16 34.01
N SER A 139 4.06 40.08 33.84
CA SER A 139 5.53 40.11 33.68
C SER A 139 5.89 40.09 32.19
N ASP A 140 7.00 40.74 31.82
CA ASP A 140 7.56 40.69 30.46
C ASP A 140 7.85 39.25 30.00
N GLU A 141 8.15 38.38 30.97
CA GLU A 141 8.31 36.93 30.77
C GLU A 141 7.05 36.29 30.16
N LEU A 142 5.83 36.75 30.51
CA LEU A 142 4.60 36.20 29.92
C LEU A 142 4.49 36.53 28.43
N ILE A 143 5.00 37.67 27.99
CA ILE A 143 4.98 38.04 26.56
C ILE A 143 5.93 37.12 25.79
N GLU A 144 7.08 36.77 26.37
CA GLU A 144 8.02 35.82 25.77
C GLU A 144 7.44 34.40 25.73
N ILE A 145 6.80 33.96 26.82
CA ILE A 145 6.11 32.67 26.90
C ILE A 145 4.96 32.62 25.88
N LYS A 146 4.15 33.69 25.75
CA LYS A 146 3.10 33.80 24.71
C LYS A 146 3.66 33.62 23.30
N LYS A 147 4.79 34.26 22.99
CA LYS A 147 5.46 34.13 21.68
C LYS A 147 6.00 32.72 21.44
N ARG A 148 6.58 32.08 22.46
CA ARG A 148 7.12 30.72 22.36
C ARG A 148 6.03 29.68 22.07
N TYR A 149 4.87 29.81 22.71
CA TYR A 149 3.75 28.87 22.54
C TYR A 149 2.72 29.31 21.50
N GLY A 150 2.85 30.52 20.93
CA GLY A 150 1.95 31.05 19.90
C GLY A 150 0.53 31.37 20.40
N VAL A 151 0.35 31.65 21.68
CA VAL A 151 -0.98 31.88 22.30
C VAL A 151 -1.21 33.37 22.53
N GLN A 152 -2.41 33.86 22.21
CA GLN A 152 -2.77 35.28 22.41
C GLN A 152 -3.00 35.61 23.90
N ASP A 153 -3.71 34.76 24.64
CA ASP A 153 -3.98 34.92 26.08
C ASP A 153 -3.98 33.59 26.83
N PHE A 154 -3.45 33.60 28.07
CA PHE A 154 -3.45 32.42 28.94
C PHE A 154 -4.74 32.36 29.74
N THR A 155 -5.74 31.66 29.20
CA THR A 155 -6.93 31.22 29.94
C THR A 155 -6.71 29.81 30.53
N PRO A 156 -7.46 29.40 31.57
CA PRO A 156 -7.39 28.03 32.09
C PRO A 156 -7.58 26.95 31.03
N GLU A 157 -8.34 27.25 29.97
CA GLU A 157 -8.59 26.35 28.84
C GLU A 157 -7.38 26.24 27.92
N THR A 158 -6.70 27.34 27.60
CA THR A 158 -5.46 27.32 26.80
C THR A 158 -4.32 26.56 27.50
N VAL A 159 -4.25 26.63 28.84
CA VAL A 159 -3.27 25.86 29.61
C VAL A 159 -3.55 24.36 29.54
N LYS A 160 -4.83 23.96 29.61
CA LYS A 160 -5.23 22.56 29.38
C LYS A 160 -4.90 22.10 27.96
N GLN A 161 -5.05 22.97 26.97
CA GLN A 161 -4.71 22.69 25.58
C GLN A 161 -3.19 22.51 25.38
N LEU A 162 -2.36 23.31 26.06
CA LEU A 162 -0.89 23.17 26.04
C LEU A 162 -0.41 21.85 26.65
N LEU A 163 -1.13 21.35 27.66
CA LEU A 163 -0.85 20.09 28.34
C LEU A 163 -1.58 18.88 27.74
N GLN A 164 -2.27 19.08 26.61
CA GLN A 164 -3.03 18.00 26.02
C GLN A 164 -2.10 16.92 25.46
N LEU A 165 -2.18 15.74 26.06
CA LEU A 165 -1.41 14.57 25.63
C LEU A 165 -2.13 13.86 24.48
N ASP A 166 -1.37 13.35 23.52
CA ASP A 166 -1.93 12.54 22.43
C ASP A 166 -2.62 11.27 22.94
N VAL A 167 -2.23 10.78 24.12
CA VAL A 167 -2.81 9.58 24.75
C VAL A 167 -4.29 9.79 25.07
N THR A 168 -4.70 10.95 25.59
CA THR A 168 -6.12 11.20 25.93
C THR A 168 -6.97 11.35 24.67
N LYS A 169 -6.41 11.95 23.62
CA LYS A 169 -7.03 12.01 22.30
C LYS A 169 -7.21 10.61 21.71
N LEU A 170 -6.15 9.78 21.74
CA LEU A 170 -6.21 8.39 21.28
C LEU A 170 -7.21 7.55 22.08
N GLU A 171 -7.28 7.75 23.40
CA GLU A 171 -8.26 7.09 24.27
C GLU A 171 -9.70 7.43 23.85
N SER A 172 -10.00 8.72 23.62
CA SER A 172 -11.32 9.15 23.14
C SER A 172 -11.65 8.54 21.76
N GLN A 173 -10.67 8.44 20.86
CA GLN A 173 -10.84 7.81 19.55
C GLN A 173 -11.13 6.31 19.68
N LEU A 174 -10.40 5.62 20.55
CA LEU A 174 -10.63 4.20 20.83
C LEU A 174 -12.00 3.96 21.46
N GLN A 175 -12.45 4.85 22.35
CA GLN A 175 -13.78 4.77 22.94
C GLN A 175 -14.88 4.94 21.89
N ASN A 176 -14.71 5.88 20.96
CA ASN A 176 -15.64 6.09 19.85
C ASN A 176 -15.65 4.90 18.87
N GLN A 177 -14.48 4.32 18.60
CA GLN A 177 -14.39 3.11 17.78
C GLN A 177 -15.08 1.93 18.45
N ARG A 178 -14.92 1.78 19.77
CA ARG A 178 -15.57 0.74 20.56
C ARG A 178 -17.09 0.90 20.56
N SER A 179 -17.60 2.10 20.84
CA SER A 179 -19.05 2.35 20.81
C SER A 179 -19.64 2.13 19.42
N HIS A 180 -18.91 2.49 18.36
CA HIS A 180 -19.32 2.19 16.99
C HIS A 180 -19.39 0.67 16.74
N ILE A 181 -18.43 -0.12 17.20
CA ILE A 181 -18.47 -1.59 17.08
C ILE A 181 -19.65 -2.16 17.86
N ASP A 182 -19.86 -1.71 19.09
CA ASP A 182 -20.93 -2.20 19.97
C ASP A 182 -22.32 -1.90 19.35
N THR A 183 -22.54 -0.68 18.85
CA THR A 183 -23.80 -0.31 18.16
C THR A 183 -24.08 -1.13 16.89
N VAL A 184 -23.05 -1.40 16.07
CA VAL A 184 -23.18 -2.28 14.90
C VAL A 184 -23.58 -3.69 15.35
N GLN A 185 -22.94 -4.23 16.39
CA GLN A 185 -23.20 -5.57 16.88
C GLN A 185 -24.61 -5.71 17.46
N GLU A 186 -25.02 -4.79 18.33
CA GLU A 186 -26.36 -4.74 18.92
C GLU A 186 -27.43 -4.66 17.83
N ARG A 187 -27.24 -3.78 16.83
CA ARG A 187 -28.20 -3.62 15.74
C ARG A 187 -28.30 -4.85 14.86
N VAL A 188 -27.18 -5.50 14.54
CA VAL A 188 -27.17 -6.76 13.80
C VAL A 188 -27.80 -7.89 14.62
N GLN A 189 -27.54 -7.94 15.93
CA GLN A 189 -28.13 -8.93 16.83
C GLN A 189 -29.65 -8.79 16.91
N GLN A 190 -30.15 -7.55 17.04
CA GLN A 190 -31.58 -7.26 17.00
C GLN A 190 -32.23 -7.78 15.70
N PHE A 191 -31.59 -7.60 14.55
CA PHE A 191 -32.08 -8.14 13.27
C PHE A 191 -31.92 -9.66 13.11
N LEU A 192 -31.13 -10.32 13.96
CA LEU A 192 -31.02 -11.78 14.00
C LEU A 192 -32.08 -12.42 14.90
N GLU A 193 -32.50 -11.71 15.95
CA GLU A 193 -33.55 -12.13 16.88
C GLU A 193 -34.95 -11.88 16.29
N ASP A 194 -35.17 -10.72 15.67
CA ASP A 194 -36.46 -10.33 15.08
C ASP A 194 -36.47 -10.41 13.54
N GLU A 195 -37.02 -11.49 12.99
CA GLU A 195 -37.10 -11.66 11.52
C GLU A 195 -38.07 -10.67 10.83
N ALA A 196 -39.09 -10.17 11.55
CA ALA A 196 -40.05 -9.19 11.04
C ALA A 196 -39.38 -7.81 10.86
N SER A 197 -38.70 -7.31 11.90
CA SER A 197 -37.95 -6.04 11.90
C SER A 197 -36.85 -6.06 10.84
N ALA A 198 -36.17 -7.19 10.66
CA ALA A 198 -35.17 -7.36 9.61
C ALA A 198 -35.78 -7.31 8.19
N ASN A 199 -37.00 -7.82 8.00
CA ASN A 199 -37.68 -7.76 6.70
C ASN A 199 -38.16 -6.34 6.38
N GLU A 200 -38.68 -5.61 7.36
CA GLU A 200 -39.08 -4.21 7.21
C GLU A 200 -37.87 -3.32 6.90
N PHE A 201 -36.76 -3.52 7.62
CA PHE A 201 -35.51 -2.82 7.36
C PHE A 201 -34.96 -3.12 5.95
N LEU A 202 -35.03 -4.35 5.48
CA LEU A 202 -34.61 -4.69 4.11
C LEU A 202 -35.51 -4.04 3.05
N LYS A 203 -36.82 -3.96 3.30
CA LYS A 203 -37.77 -3.29 2.41
C LYS A 203 -37.54 -1.78 2.37
N SER A 204 -37.28 -1.14 3.52
CA SER A 204 -36.98 0.30 3.57
C SER A 204 -35.69 0.64 2.80
N HIS A 205 -34.75 -0.30 2.74
CA HIS A 205 -33.50 -0.17 1.98
C HIS A 205 -33.59 -0.67 0.52
N GLY A 206 -34.80 -1.01 0.04
CA GLY A 206 -35.07 -1.31 -1.37
C GLY A 206 -34.94 -2.77 -1.79
N VAL A 207 -35.01 -3.74 -0.86
CA VAL A 207 -35.06 -5.18 -1.20
C VAL A 207 -36.52 -5.62 -1.33
N GLU A 208 -36.97 -5.83 -2.57
CA GLU A 208 -38.38 -6.12 -2.92
C GLU A 208 -38.88 -7.45 -2.32
N ASP A 209 -38.07 -8.52 -2.36
CA ASP A 209 -38.42 -9.85 -1.81
C ASP A 209 -37.37 -10.41 -0.83
N PRO A 210 -37.44 -10.07 0.47
CA PRO A 210 -36.52 -10.60 1.49
C PRO A 210 -36.64 -12.11 1.76
N MET A 211 -37.79 -12.73 1.44
CA MET A 211 -38.12 -14.12 1.78
C MET A 211 -37.60 -15.14 0.76
N THR A 212 -37.33 -14.71 -0.47
CA THR A 212 -36.78 -15.58 -1.53
C THR A 212 -35.26 -15.74 -1.41
N LEU A 213 -34.61 -14.84 -0.68
CA LEU A 213 -33.17 -14.82 -0.48
C LEU A 213 -32.71 -15.89 0.52
N LYS A 214 -31.58 -16.54 0.19
CA LYS A 214 -30.91 -17.46 1.11
C LYS A 214 -30.52 -16.72 2.40
N ARG A 215 -30.66 -17.39 3.56
CA ARG A 215 -30.36 -16.84 4.90
C ARG A 215 -29.03 -16.09 5.00
N ASN A 216 -27.96 -16.61 4.39
CA ASN A 216 -26.63 -15.97 4.43
C ASN A 216 -26.55 -14.68 3.59
N ILE A 217 -27.24 -14.65 2.45
CA ILE A 217 -27.30 -13.47 1.58
C ILE A 217 -28.05 -12.37 2.31
N ARG A 218 -29.20 -12.71 2.91
CA ARG A 218 -29.99 -11.80 3.75
C ARG A 218 -29.16 -11.19 4.90
N LYS A 219 -28.42 -12.01 5.66
CA LYS A 219 -27.52 -11.55 6.73
C LYS A 219 -26.42 -10.61 6.22
N ASN A 220 -25.82 -10.91 5.06
CA ASN A 220 -24.78 -10.06 4.48
C ASN A 220 -25.32 -8.70 4.01
N ILE A 221 -26.54 -8.67 3.46
CA ILE A 221 -27.21 -7.43 3.05
C ILE A 221 -27.50 -6.57 4.29
N ILE A 222 -28.09 -7.15 5.35
CA ILE A 222 -28.35 -6.44 6.62
C ILE A 222 -27.06 -5.82 7.16
N ARG A 223 -25.98 -6.61 7.27
CA ARG A 223 -24.67 -6.10 7.73
C ARG A 223 -24.16 -4.95 6.89
N LYS A 224 -24.29 -5.02 5.56
CA LYS A 224 -23.85 -3.94 4.66
C LYS A 224 -24.66 -2.66 4.84
N HIS A 225 -25.96 -2.75 5.05
CA HIS A 225 -26.80 -1.57 5.27
C HIS A 225 -26.58 -0.96 6.66
N VAL A 226 -26.51 -1.78 7.71
CA VAL A 226 -26.15 -1.31 9.07
C VAL A 226 -24.80 -0.61 9.09
N LEU A 227 -23.80 -1.13 8.36
CA LEU A 227 -22.50 -0.47 8.24
C LEU A 227 -22.57 0.86 7.47
N ARG A 228 -23.47 1.00 6.49
CA ARG A 228 -23.64 2.27 5.77
C ARG A 228 -24.37 3.31 6.61
N ASP A 229 -25.42 2.91 7.31
CA ASP A 229 -26.24 3.81 8.14
C ASP A 229 -25.44 4.42 9.29
N LEU A 230 -24.44 3.69 9.79
CA LEU A 230 -23.55 4.15 10.88
C LEU A 230 -22.28 4.84 10.37
N GLN A 231 -22.04 4.85 9.05
CA GLN A 231 -20.94 5.61 8.41
C GLN A 231 -21.36 7.01 7.93
N MET A 232 -22.67 7.25 7.79
CA MET A 232 -23.27 8.55 7.47
C MET A 232 -23.53 9.33 8.76
#